data_AF-A0A922XCV5-F1
#
_entry.id   AF-A0A922XCV5-F1
#
_cell.length_a   1.000
_cell.length_b   1.000
_cell.length_c   1.000
_cell.angle_alpha   90.00
_cell.angle_beta   90.00
_cell.angle_gamma   90.00
#
_symmetry.space_group_name_H-M   'P 1'
#
loop_
_entity.id
_entity.type
_entity.pdbx_description
1 polymer ?
#
loop_
_entity_poly.entity_id
_entity_poly.type
_entity_poly.pdbx_seq_one_letter_code
_entity_poly.pdbx_strand_id
1 'polypeptide(L)'
;MWSDVVAPGMSTEGRFVLLCDWQGRAVWGSMPFDRLKPGEFAWEHLAPSCREKAKEAIARAASLRESRTLELRSESGKRFRVWVWPLSRPDIAVCVLGVRIPANLDQLTEREQECLEWLGTGHSTQTIAEKLGIGLTTIHTHLRHCREKLGVESHEALIAFAAKHCQPPDNA
;
A
#
# COMPACT_ATOMS: atom_id res chain seq x y z
N MET A 1 -20.58 3.22 21.97
CA MET A 1 -21.09 2.01 21.31
C MET A 1 -20.51 1.91 19.90
N TRP A 2 -19.19 1.67 19.79
CA TRP A 2 -18.44 1.55 18.53
C TRP A 2 -17.28 0.55 18.71
N SER A 3 -17.47 -0.48 19.55
CA SER A 3 -16.39 -1.36 20.01
C SER A 3 -16.22 -2.62 19.17
N ASP A 4 -17.22 -3.02 18.37
CA ASP A 4 -17.32 -4.44 17.94
C ASP A 4 -17.39 -4.63 16.41
N VAL A 5 -16.51 -3.97 15.65
CA VAL A 5 -16.28 -4.30 14.22
C VAL A 5 -14.81 -4.57 13.92
N VAL A 6 -14.14 -5.29 14.80
CA VAL A 6 -12.87 -5.95 14.46
C VAL A 6 -13.03 -7.42 14.83
N ALA A 7 -13.19 -8.26 13.81
CA ALA A 7 -13.21 -9.71 13.99
C ALA A 7 -11.87 -10.15 14.64
N PRO A 8 -11.90 -10.89 15.76
CA PRO A 8 -10.68 -11.32 16.44
C PRO A 8 -9.93 -12.31 15.55
N GLY A 9 -8.75 -11.91 15.05
CA GLY A 9 -7.88 -12.76 14.23
C GLY A 9 -7.37 -12.14 12.94
N MET A 10 -7.90 -10.98 12.50
CA MET A 10 -7.26 -10.22 11.42
C MET A 10 -6.13 -9.38 12.00
N SER A 11 -4.88 -9.81 11.85
CA SER A 11 -3.75 -8.92 12.09
C SER A 11 -3.84 -7.76 11.07
N THR A 12 -4.14 -6.54 11.55
CA THR A 12 -4.09 -5.30 10.74
C THR A 12 -2.64 -4.90 10.46
N GLU A 13 -1.72 -5.87 10.40
CA GLU A 13 -0.28 -5.70 10.26
C GLU A 13 0.03 -4.99 8.95
N GLY A 14 0.06 -3.66 9.05
CA GLY A 14 0.42 -2.75 7.98
C GLY A 14 -0.74 -2.14 7.20
N ARG A 15 -2.02 -2.41 7.48
CA ARG A 15 -3.13 -1.70 6.81
C ARG A 15 -3.82 -0.74 7.78
N PHE A 16 -4.17 0.45 7.31
CA PHE A 16 -4.94 1.41 8.08
C PHE A 16 -5.86 2.25 7.20
N VAL A 17 -6.98 2.69 7.77
CA VAL A 17 -7.85 3.71 7.21
C VAL A 17 -7.75 4.95 8.10
N LEU A 18 -7.69 6.13 7.49
CA LEU A 18 -7.70 7.41 8.15
C LEU A 18 -8.74 8.30 7.45
N LEU A 19 -9.61 8.90 8.24
CA LEU A 19 -10.62 9.85 7.81
C LEU A 19 -10.20 11.24 8.25
N CYS A 20 -10.23 12.19 7.33
CA CYS A 20 -9.83 13.57 7.60
C CYS A 20 -10.92 14.57 7.24
N ASP A 21 -10.91 15.71 7.93
CA ASP A 21 -11.68 16.89 7.54
C ASP A 21 -11.06 17.58 6.30
N TRP A 22 -11.65 18.70 5.88
CA TRP A 22 -11.20 19.47 4.71
C TRP A 22 -9.84 20.15 4.91
N GLN A 23 -9.37 20.31 6.15
CA GLN A 23 -8.04 20.83 6.47
C GLN A 23 -6.98 19.72 6.54
N GLY A 24 -7.38 18.44 6.46
CA GLY A 24 -6.49 17.30 6.63
C GLY A 24 -6.24 16.90 8.08
N ARG A 25 -7.08 17.35 9.02
CA ARG A 25 -7.04 16.88 10.40
C ARG A 25 -7.75 15.54 10.50
N ALA A 26 -7.15 14.62 11.24
CA ALA A 26 -7.74 13.32 11.53
C ALA A 26 -9.07 13.48 12.26
N VAL A 27 -10.12 12.90 11.74
CA VAL A 27 -11.42 12.76 12.41
C VAL A 27 -11.50 11.38 13.06
N TRP A 28 -10.99 10.36 12.38
CA TRP A 28 -10.99 8.97 12.84
C TRP A 28 -9.91 8.15 12.12
N GLY A 29 -9.39 7.09 12.75
CA GLY A 29 -8.51 6.14 12.07
C GLY A 29 -8.64 4.72 12.63
N SER A 30 -8.26 3.71 11.83
CA SER A 30 -8.27 2.31 12.24
C SER A 30 -6.95 1.92 12.95
N MET A 31 -7.06 1.07 13.97
CA MET A 31 -5.90 0.46 14.65
C MET A 31 -4.98 -0.32 13.67
N PRO A 32 -3.64 -0.32 13.86
CA PRO A 32 -2.91 0.19 15.02
C PRO A 32 -2.29 1.56 14.74
N PHE A 33 -3.03 2.48 14.11
CA PHE A 33 -2.56 3.87 13.93
C PHE A 33 -2.66 4.69 15.24
N ASP A 34 -2.36 4.06 16.39
CA ASP A 34 -2.51 4.57 17.78
C ASP A 34 -1.78 5.89 18.07
N ARG A 35 -0.92 6.37 17.17
CA ARG A 35 -0.16 7.61 17.37
C ARG A 35 -0.90 8.85 16.91
N LEU A 36 -1.71 8.76 15.86
CA LEU A 36 -2.41 9.93 15.32
C LEU A 36 -3.74 10.12 16.07
N LYS A 37 -3.84 11.21 16.81
CA LYS A 37 -5.05 11.53 17.56
C LYS A 37 -6.03 12.32 16.69
N PRO A 38 -7.35 12.16 16.89
CA PRO A 38 -8.32 13.07 16.30
C PRO A 38 -7.96 14.54 16.57
N GLY A 39 -8.02 15.36 15.53
CA GLY A 39 -7.62 16.77 15.53
C GLY A 39 -6.17 17.04 15.08
N GLU A 40 -5.28 16.05 15.12
CA GLU A 40 -3.92 16.17 14.58
C GLU A 40 -3.92 16.09 13.06
N PHE A 41 -2.92 16.70 12.41
CA PHE A 41 -2.81 16.62 10.96
C PHE A 41 -2.33 15.24 10.51
N ALA A 42 -2.91 14.73 9.42
CA ALA A 42 -2.58 13.43 8.84
C ALA A 42 -1.09 13.22 8.50
N TRP A 43 -0.32 14.30 8.41
CA TRP A 43 1.10 14.30 8.05
C TRP A 43 2.06 14.49 9.23
N GLU A 44 1.59 14.62 10.47
CA GLU A 44 2.47 14.87 11.65
C GLU A 44 3.55 13.77 11.79
N HIS A 45 3.17 12.51 11.63
CA HIS A 45 4.08 11.35 11.76
C HIS A 45 4.77 10.93 10.47
N LEU A 46 4.64 11.72 9.41
CA LEU A 46 5.37 11.50 8.16
C LEU A 46 6.76 12.11 8.22
N ALA A 47 7.69 11.46 7.54
CA ALA A 47 9.01 12.02 7.29
C ALA A 47 8.86 13.42 6.64
N PRO A 48 9.71 14.40 6.98
CA PRO A 48 9.59 15.77 6.47
C PRO A 48 9.48 15.85 4.94
N SER A 49 10.22 15.01 4.22
CA SER A 49 10.19 14.92 2.75
C SER A 49 8.84 14.48 2.16
N CYS A 50 7.98 13.87 2.97
CA CYS A 50 6.67 13.36 2.55
C CYS A 50 5.51 14.27 2.94
N ARG A 51 5.72 15.27 3.82
CA ARG A 51 4.64 16.10 4.38
C ARG A 51 3.94 16.94 3.33
N GLU A 52 4.69 17.65 2.48
CA GLU A 52 4.11 18.48 1.42
C GLU A 52 3.32 17.66 0.39
N LYS A 53 3.85 16.49 0.01
CA LYS A 53 3.16 15.56 -0.88
C LYS A 53 1.83 15.06 -0.30
N ALA A 54 1.79 14.77 1.00
CA ALA A 54 0.57 14.36 1.68
C ALA A 54 -0.46 15.50 1.77
N LYS A 55 -0.01 16.72 2.13
CA LYS A 55 -0.86 17.92 2.15
C LYS A 55 -1.49 18.19 0.80
N GLU A 56 -0.70 18.17 -0.27
CA GLU A 56 -1.18 18.42 -1.63
C GLU A 56 -2.28 17.40 -2.02
N ALA A 57 -2.05 16.12 -1.78
CA ALA A 57 -3.03 15.09 -2.14
C ALA A 57 -4.34 15.21 -1.34
N ILE A 58 -4.25 15.50 -0.04
CA ILE A 58 -5.45 15.72 0.79
C ILE A 58 -6.19 16.98 0.33
N ALA A 59 -5.48 18.07 0.05
CA ALA A 59 -6.09 19.31 -0.43
C ALA A 59 -6.78 19.14 -1.79
N ARG A 60 -6.14 18.40 -2.72
CA ARG A 60 -6.73 18.04 -4.03
C ARG A 60 -7.95 17.14 -3.87
N ALA A 61 -7.89 16.13 -3.01
CA ALA A 61 -9.05 15.29 -2.73
C ALA A 61 -10.21 16.10 -2.14
N ALA A 62 -9.96 16.92 -1.12
CA ALA A 62 -10.99 17.72 -0.47
C ALA A 62 -11.60 18.80 -1.40
N SER A 63 -10.76 19.52 -2.15
CA SER A 63 -11.19 20.70 -2.92
C SER A 63 -11.56 20.37 -4.37
N LEU A 64 -10.75 19.55 -5.04
CA LEU A 64 -10.89 19.23 -6.46
C LEU A 64 -11.59 17.89 -6.70
N ARG A 65 -11.92 17.14 -5.63
CA ARG A 65 -12.48 15.79 -5.71
C ARG A 65 -11.61 14.83 -6.54
N GLU A 66 -10.30 15.03 -6.51
CA GLU A 66 -9.33 14.22 -7.25
C GLU A 66 -8.75 13.12 -6.35
N SER A 67 -8.92 11.86 -6.74
CA SER A 67 -8.29 10.72 -6.05
C SER A 67 -6.81 10.60 -6.42
N ARG A 68 -5.97 10.22 -5.45
CA ARG A 68 -4.51 10.10 -5.62
C ARG A 68 -3.96 8.85 -4.96
N THR A 69 -2.91 8.30 -5.56
CA THR A 69 -2.07 7.27 -4.92
C THR A 69 -0.70 7.86 -4.64
N LEU A 70 -0.17 7.63 -3.45
CA LEU A 70 1.14 8.12 -3.03
C LEU A 70 1.92 7.01 -2.34
N GLU A 71 3.24 7.05 -2.48
CA GLU A 71 4.13 6.37 -1.54
C GLU A 71 4.72 7.39 -0.57
N LEU A 72 4.58 7.11 0.72
CA LEU A 72 4.96 7.96 1.84
C LEU A 72 5.87 7.18 2.80
N ARG A 73 6.67 7.92 3.56
CA ARG A 73 7.51 7.37 4.63
C ARG A 73 7.10 7.97 5.96
N SER A 74 7.01 7.14 6.99
CA SER A 74 6.90 7.60 8.38
C SER A 74 8.25 8.14 8.87
N GLU A 75 8.24 8.85 10.00
CA GLU A 75 9.47 9.27 10.69
C GLU A 75 10.37 8.10 11.07
N SER A 76 9.79 6.92 11.36
CA SER A 76 10.54 5.68 11.63
C SER A 76 11.14 5.01 10.37
N GLY A 77 11.05 5.65 9.20
CA GLY A 77 11.55 5.12 7.92
C GLY A 77 10.66 4.07 7.27
N LYS A 78 9.61 3.59 7.95
CA LYS A 78 8.63 2.64 7.35
C LYS A 78 7.93 3.28 6.16
N ARG A 79 7.82 2.53 5.06
CA ARG A 79 7.15 2.95 3.84
C ARG A 79 5.72 2.49 3.78
N PHE A 80 4.86 3.31 3.21
CA PHE A 80 3.44 3.04 3.02
C PHE A 80 3.02 3.50 1.63
N ARG A 81 2.21 2.68 0.96
CA ARG A 81 1.39 3.11 -0.15
C ARG A 81 0.07 3.60 0.43
N VAL A 82 -0.33 4.81 0.05
CA VAL A 82 -1.61 5.38 0.47
C VAL A 82 -2.45 5.75 -0.74
N TRP A 83 -3.73 5.47 -0.64
CA TRP A 83 -4.75 5.94 -1.56
C TRP A 83 -5.57 7.00 -0.83
N VAL A 84 -5.78 8.12 -1.48
CA VAL A 84 -6.49 9.28 -0.95
C VAL A 84 -7.67 9.55 -1.87
N TRP A 85 -8.89 9.64 -1.33
CA TRP A 85 -10.07 9.94 -2.13
C TRP A 85 -11.07 10.84 -1.40
N PRO A 86 -11.83 11.65 -2.14
CA PRO A 86 -12.87 12.50 -1.56
C PRO A 86 -14.03 11.69 -0.99
N LEU A 87 -14.63 12.23 0.07
CA LEU A 87 -15.91 11.81 0.60
C LEU A 87 -16.94 12.93 0.45
N SER A 88 -18.22 12.57 0.31
CA SER A 88 -19.31 13.54 0.12
C SER A 88 -19.91 14.06 1.43
N ARG A 89 -19.14 14.02 2.52
CA ARG A 89 -19.59 14.45 3.85
C ARG A 89 -18.89 15.75 4.27
N PRO A 90 -19.59 16.71 4.90
CA PRO A 90 -19.00 17.99 5.27
C PRO A 90 -18.06 17.88 6.49
N ASP A 91 -18.33 16.94 7.41
CA ASP A 91 -17.54 16.64 8.60
C ASP A 91 -16.33 15.75 8.31
N ILE A 92 -16.38 15.00 7.20
CA ILE A 92 -15.34 14.06 6.77
C ILE A 92 -15.17 14.20 5.26
N ALA A 93 -14.15 14.94 4.85
CA ALA A 93 -13.92 15.30 3.45
C ALA A 93 -13.05 14.28 2.71
N VAL A 94 -12.17 13.56 3.40
CA VAL A 94 -11.16 12.71 2.78
C VAL A 94 -11.04 11.38 3.50
N CYS A 95 -10.92 10.30 2.72
CA CYS A 95 -10.52 8.99 3.22
C CYS A 95 -9.14 8.64 2.68
N VAL A 96 -8.32 8.08 3.55
CA VAL A 96 -6.97 7.61 3.25
C VAL A 96 -6.87 6.13 3.64
N LEU A 97 -6.63 5.25 2.69
CA LEU A 97 -6.24 3.87 2.97
C LEU A 97 -4.73 3.75 2.81
N GLY A 98 -4.05 3.30 3.84
CA GLY A 98 -2.63 3.02 3.82
C GLY A 98 -2.32 1.54 3.93
N VAL A 99 -1.34 1.08 3.17
CA VAL A 99 -0.78 -0.28 3.22
C VAL A 99 0.74 -0.16 3.33
N ARG A 100 1.33 -0.81 4.33
CA ARG A 100 2.77 -0.87 4.56
C ARG A 100 3.43 -1.62 3.41
N ILE A 101 4.49 -1.04 2.87
CA ILE A 101 5.37 -1.65 1.88
C ILE A 101 6.51 -2.33 2.67
N PRO A 102 6.64 -3.66 2.61
CA PRO A 102 7.73 -4.39 3.24
C PRO A 102 9.10 -3.92 2.73
N ALA A 103 10.11 -3.86 3.61
CA ALA A 103 11.44 -3.37 3.26
C ALA A 103 12.22 -4.36 2.37
N ASN A 104 11.95 -5.66 2.52
CA ASN A 104 12.50 -6.73 1.69
C ASN A 104 12.10 -6.63 0.20
N LEU A 105 11.05 -5.88 -0.16
CA LEU A 105 10.75 -5.60 -1.57
C LEU A 105 11.88 -4.83 -2.27
N ASP A 106 12.65 -3.99 -1.54
CA ASP A 106 13.77 -3.23 -2.13
C ASP A 106 14.97 -4.11 -2.50
N GLN A 107 14.97 -5.38 -2.08
CA GLN A 107 16.03 -6.34 -2.42
C GLN A 107 15.79 -7.01 -3.77
N LEU A 108 14.57 -6.89 -4.31
CA LEU A 108 14.23 -7.43 -5.61
C LEU A 108 14.91 -6.61 -6.71
N THR A 109 15.41 -7.31 -7.70
CA THR A 109 15.80 -6.69 -8.97
C THR A 109 14.56 -6.23 -9.73
N GLU A 110 14.73 -5.34 -10.70
CA GLU A 110 13.64 -4.86 -11.56
C GLU A 110 12.86 -6.03 -12.21
N ARG A 111 13.57 -7.04 -12.72
CA ARG A 111 12.93 -8.23 -13.32
C ARG A 111 12.21 -9.12 -12.33
N GLU A 112 12.77 -9.28 -11.13
CA GLU A 112 12.10 -10.02 -10.05
C GLU A 112 10.82 -9.31 -9.59
N GLN A 113 10.88 -7.98 -9.48
CA GLN A 113 9.73 -7.15 -9.13
C GLN A 113 8.65 -7.24 -10.22
N GLU A 114 9.01 -7.08 -11.50
CA GLU A 114 8.07 -7.18 -12.62
C GLU A 114 7.38 -8.55 -12.68
N CYS A 115 8.14 -9.65 -12.51
CA CYS A 115 7.56 -11.00 -12.43
C CYS A 115 6.58 -11.13 -11.24
N LEU A 116 6.93 -10.55 -10.10
CA LEU A 116 6.11 -10.59 -8.89
C LEU A 116 4.83 -9.77 -9.04
N GLU A 117 4.89 -8.61 -9.71
CA GLU A 117 3.73 -7.75 -10.01
C GLU A 117 2.73 -8.48 -10.90
N TRP A 118 3.17 -9.11 -11.99
CA TRP A 118 2.29 -9.94 -12.81
C TRP A 118 1.71 -11.12 -12.03
N LEU A 119 2.51 -11.77 -11.18
CA LEU A 119 2.02 -12.87 -10.36
C LEU A 119 0.91 -12.41 -9.40
N GLY A 120 1.06 -11.22 -8.79
CA GLY A 120 0.08 -10.63 -7.87
C GLY A 120 -1.27 -10.28 -8.53
N THR A 121 -1.29 -10.12 -9.85
CA THR A 121 -2.53 -9.91 -10.61
C THR A 121 -3.24 -11.21 -11.01
N GLY A 122 -2.69 -12.38 -10.63
CA GLY A 122 -3.29 -13.69 -10.87
C GLY A 122 -2.89 -14.36 -12.20
N HIS A 123 -1.89 -13.83 -12.90
CA HIS A 123 -1.39 -14.45 -14.13
C HIS A 123 -0.61 -15.74 -13.83
N SER A 124 -0.78 -16.75 -14.70
CA SER A 124 0.01 -17.98 -14.64
C SER A 124 1.47 -17.73 -15.05
N THR A 125 2.42 -18.54 -14.56
CA THR A 125 3.83 -18.41 -14.95
C THR A 125 4.07 -18.53 -16.46
N GLN A 126 3.22 -19.28 -17.17
CA GLN A 126 3.23 -19.35 -18.64
C GLN A 126 2.81 -18.01 -19.27
N THR A 127 1.71 -17.42 -18.80
CA THR A 127 1.25 -16.12 -19.30
C THR A 127 2.25 -15.01 -18.99
N ILE A 128 2.92 -15.06 -17.83
CA ILE A 128 3.99 -14.11 -17.47
C ILE A 128 5.19 -14.28 -18.43
N ALA A 129 5.60 -15.52 -18.70
CA ALA A 129 6.68 -15.83 -19.65
C ALA A 129 6.39 -15.25 -21.04
N GLU A 130 5.16 -15.43 -21.54
CA GLU A 130 4.70 -14.88 -22.82
C GLU A 130 4.72 -13.34 -22.82
N LYS A 131 4.13 -12.71 -21.78
CA LYS A 131 4.08 -11.24 -21.66
C LYS A 131 5.46 -10.59 -21.59
N LEU A 132 6.40 -11.23 -20.88
CA LEU A 132 7.76 -10.72 -20.71
C LEU A 132 8.73 -11.18 -21.81
N GLY A 133 8.30 -12.06 -22.72
CA GLY A 133 9.12 -12.57 -23.81
C GLY A 133 10.33 -13.39 -23.34
N ILE A 134 10.22 -14.09 -22.22
CA ILE A 134 11.30 -14.90 -21.62
C ILE A 134 10.85 -16.33 -21.32
N GLY A 135 11.81 -17.25 -21.15
CA GLY A 135 11.51 -18.66 -20.92
C GLY A 135 10.83 -18.94 -19.57
N LEU A 136 9.98 -19.97 -19.53
CA LEU A 136 9.29 -20.41 -18.31
C LEU A 136 10.27 -20.78 -17.18
N THR A 137 11.41 -21.41 -17.52
CA THR A 137 12.48 -21.73 -16.56
C THR A 137 13.11 -20.47 -15.96
N THR A 138 13.24 -19.41 -16.74
CA THR A 138 13.71 -18.10 -16.28
C THR A 138 12.72 -17.47 -15.31
N ILE A 139 11.41 -17.51 -15.60
CA ILE A 139 10.35 -17.07 -14.68
C ILE A 139 10.42 -17.84 -13.36
N HIS A 140 10.53 -19.17 -13.40
CA HIS A 140 10.65 -19.98 -12.20
C HIS A 140 11.88 -19.61 -11.36
N THR A 141 12.99 -19.25 -12.03
CA THR A 141 14.22 -18.80 -11.38
C THR A 141 14.02 -17.44 -10.70
N HIS A 142 13.43 -16.47 -11.38
CA HIS A 142 13.09 -15.17 -10.79
C HIS A 142 12.16 -15.32 -9.58
N LEU A 143 11.07 -16.08 -9.70
CA LEU A 143 10.12 -16.28 -8.60
C LEU A 143 10.72 -17.08 -7.42
N ARG A 144 11.68 -17.97 -7.68
CA ARG A 144 12.47 -18.61 -6.63
C ARG A 144 13.32 -17.59 -5.88
N HIS A 145 14.07 -16.73 -6.58
CA HIS A 145 14.86 -15.69 -5.93
C HIS A 145 13.98 -14.68 -5.18
N CYS A 146 12.79 -14.34 -5.70
CA CYS A 146 11.82 -13.54 -4.96
C CYS A 146 11.46 -14.19 -3.63
N ARG A 147 11.16 -15.50 -3.61
CA ARG A 147 10.86 -16.22 -2.35
C ARG A 147 12.01 -16.17 -1.35
N GLU A 148 13.23 -16.43 -1.82
CA GLU A 148 14.44 -16.41 -0.99
C GLU A 148 14.69 -15.02 -0.38
N LYS A 149 14.60 -13.96 -1.18
CA LYS A 149 14.80 -12.57 -0.74
C LYS A 149 13.67 -12.07 0.17
N LEU A 150 12.44 -12.49 -0.09
CA LEU A 150 11.28 -12.06 0.68
C LEU A 150 11.05 -12.91 1.94
N GLY A 151 11.73 -14.06 2.06
CA GLY A 151 11.56 -14.99 3.18
C GLY A 151 10.20 -15.71 3.17
N VAL A 152 9.66 -16.00 1.98
CA VAL A 152 8.37 -16.69 1.83
C VAL A 152 8.58 -18.13 1.38
N GLU A 153 7.93 -19.07 2.07
CA GLU A 153 8.26 -20.49 1.97
C GLU A 153 7.60 -21.21 0.78
N SER A 154 6.43 -20.73 0.33
CA SER A 154 5.66 -21.38 -0.75
C SER A 154 5.32 -20.45 -1.91
N HIS A 155 4.93 -21.05 -3.04
CA HIS A 155 4.48 -20.29 -4.21
C HIS A 155 3.15 -19.59 -3.91
N GLU A 156 2.24 -20.25 -3.19
CA GLU A 156 0.96 -19.70 -2.76
C GLU A 156 1.16 -18.51 -1.82
N ALA A 157 2.12 -18.62 -0.89
CA ALA A 157 2.49 -17.52 -0.01
C ALA A 157 3.11 -16.35 -0.80
N LEU A 158 3.87 -16.63 -1.86
CA LEU A 158 4.40 -15.60 -2.76
C LEU A 158 3.29 -14.89 -3.53
N ILE A 159 2.28 -15.61 -4.04
CA ILE A 159 1.10 -15.03 -4.69
C ILE A 159 0.35 -14.14 -3.71
N ALA A 160 0.08 -14.63 -2.49
CA ALA A 160 -0.61 -13.86 -1.46
C ALA A 160 0.18 -12.60 -1.06
N PHE A 161 1.50 -12.72 -0.95
CA PHE A 161 2.38 -11.58 -0.70
C PHE A 161 2.31 -10.55 -1.84
N ALA A 162 2.43 -11.00 -3.09
CA ALA A 162 2.36 -10.16 -4.27
C ALA A 162 1.02 -9.42 -4.36
N ALA A 163 -0.10 -10.13 -4.23
CA ALA A 163 -1.44 -9.55 -4.25
C ALA A 163 -1.65 -8.50 -3.14
N LYS A 164 -0.95 -8.65 -2.00
CA LYS A 164 -1.04 -7.71 -0.87
C LYS A 164 -0.20 -6.46 -1.05
N HIS A 165 0.95 -6.54 -1.73
CA HIS A 165 1.99 -5.51 -1.68
C HIS A 165 2.43 -4.95 -3.03
N CYS A 166 2.26 -5.69 -4.12
CA CYS A 166 2.63 -5.26 -5.46
C CYS A 166 1.52 -4.42 -6.09
N GLN A 167 1.91 -3.54 -7.01
CA GLN A 167 0.96 -2.88 -7.90
C GLN A 167 0.84 -3.68 -9.19
N PRO A 168 -0.32 -3.62 -9.88
CA PRO A 168 -0.37 -4.06 -11.26
C PRO A 168 0.67 -3.27 -12.07
N PRO A 169 1.38 -3.91 -12.99
CA PRO A 169 2.30 -3.21 -13.86
C PRO A 169 1.54 -2.20 -14.74
N ASP A 170 2.19 -1.12 -15.15
CA ASP A 170 1.56 0.00 -15.89
C ASP A 170 0.94 -0.42 -17.25
N ASN A 171 1.26 -1.61 -17.74
CA ASN A 171 0.79 -2.22 -18.97
C ASN A 171 -0.16 -3.43 -18.76
N ALA A 172 -0.76 -3.55 -17.58
CA ALA A 172 -1.72 -4.60 -17.21
C ALA A 172 -3.03 -4.56 -17.99
#